data_AF-A0A2A2Q756-F1
#
_entry.id   AF-A0A2A2Q756-F1
#
_cell.length_a   1.000
_cell.length_b   1.000
_cell.length_c   1.000
_cell.angle_alpha   90.00
_cell.angle_beta   90.00
_cell.angle_gamma   90.00
#
_symmetry.space_group_name_H-M   'P 1'
#
loop_
_entity.id
_entity.type
_entity.pdbx_description
1 polymer ?
#
loop_
_entity_poly.entity_id
_entity_poly.type
_entity_poly.pdbx_seq_one_letter_code
_entity_poly.pdbx_strand_id
1 'polypeptide(L)'
;MKIRIPAIAAGVWLMLLAGFLFRPWWEHRNEAKQRERESSAFKMDLAAAIRAADSVFVVEHSWPHDLPEDLKGRFDPADMIDYRRKELSKEEAENISSRLEARSPEPREAILGTSAPHHSIELHSKGARTDLLLVRIVMGESKWWRETPDGLQLRDSPNPKGLALLLKDQLSQMGFRTRLDWEAELVRHLEDREGKSPLGDVSKPLPEPSAPRAVD
;
A
#
# COMPACT_ATOMS: atom_id res chain seq x y z
N MET A 1 26.97 30.68 -53.50
CA MET A 1 26.90 31.64 -52.37
C MET A 1 27.34 30.90 -51.09
N LYS A 2 28.49 31.22 -50.50
CA LYS A 2 28.98 30.57 -49.27
C LYS A 2 28.54 31.39 -48.06
N ILE A 3 27.57 30.89 -47.30
CA ILE A 3 27.13 31.53 -46.05
C ILE A 3 28.21 31.23 -44.99
N ARG A 4 28.95 32.26 -44.55
CA ARG A 4 29.87 32.15 -43.42
C ARG A 4 29.09 32.47 -42.15
N ILE A 5 28.75 31.45 -41.37
CA ILE A 5 28.22 31.66 -40.03
C ILE A 5 29.39 32.11 -39.14
N PRO A 6 29.31 33.27 -38.46
CA PRO A 6 30.38 33.71 -37.57
C PRO A 6 30.56 32.69 -36.43
N ALA A 7 31.81 32.39 -36.07
CA ALA A 7 32.15 31.39 -35.05
C ALA A 7 31.43 31.61 -33.70
N ILE A 8 31.14 32.87 -33.38
CA ILE A 8 30.36 33.26 -32.19
C ILE A 8 28.93 32.70 -32.25
N ALA A 9 28.27 32.77 -33.40
CA ALA A 9 26.93 32.22 -33.56
C ALA A 9 26.94 30.69 -33.41
N ALA A 10 27.95 30.00 -33.94
CA ALA A 10 28.10 28.55 -33.75
C ALA A 10 28.30 28.16 -32.28
N GLY A 11 29.07 28.96 -31.51
CA GLY A 11 29.25 28.75 -30.07
C GLY A 11 27.94 28.92 -29.27
N VAL A 12 27.14 29.95 -29.59
CA VAL A 12 25.83 30.16 -28.95
C VAL A 12 24.87 29.01 -29.26
N TRP A 13 24.83 28.55 -30.52
CA TRP A 13 24.00 27.40 -30.92
C TRP A 13 24.38 26.11 -30.20
N LEU A 14 25.68 25.84 -30.02
CA LEU A 14 26.16 24.68 -29.26
C LEU A 14 25.77 24.74 -27.78
N MET A 15 25.84 25.91 -27.15
CA MET A 15 25.41 26.07 -25.74
C MET A 15 23.90 25.87 -25.58
N LEU A 16 23.08 26.39 -26.49
CA LEU A 16 21.63 26.19 -26.45
C LEU A 16 21.26 24.72 -26.65
N LEU A 17 21.92 24.02 -27.59
CA LEU A 17 21.71 22.59 -27.81
C LEU A 17 22.14 21.77 -26.60
N ALA A 18 23.29 22.09 -25.99
CA ALA A 18 23.75 21.45 -24.76
C ALA A 18 22.75 21.66 -23.62
N GLY A 19 22.25 22.89 -23.41
CA GLY A 19 21.22 23.18 -22.42
C GLY A 19 19.93 22.40 -22.65
N PHE A 20 19.49 22.28 -23.91
CA PHE A 20 18.30 21.51 -24.27
C PHE A 20 18.46 20.01 -24.01
N LEU A 21 19.62 19.43 -24.33
CA LEU A 21 19.90 18.01 -24.08
C LEU A 21 20.15 17.71 -22.59
N PHE A 22 20.69 18.67 -21.84
CA PHE A 22 21.03 18.48 -20.42
C PHE A 22 19.84 18.71 -19.48
N ARG A 23 18.84 19.48 -19.94
CA ARG A 23 17.66 19.84 -19.13
C ARG A 23 16.85 18.64 -18.65
N PRO A 24 16.45 17.66 -19.50
CA PRO A 24 15.69 16.49 -19.03
C PRO A 24 16.46 15.66 -17.99
N TRP A 25 17.77 15.52 -18.18
CA TRP A 25 18.63 14.81 -17.23
C TRP A 25 18.72 15.53 -15.88
N TRP A 26 18.82 16.86 -15.90
CA TRP A 26 18.85 17.69 -14.70
C TRP A 26 17.51 17.66 -13.94
N GLU A 27 16.40 17.81 -14.66
CA GLU A 27 15.04 17.71 -14.11
C GLU A 27 14.82 16.33 -13.47
N HIS A 28 15.15 15.25 -14.17
CA HIS A 28 15.06 13.89 -13.64
C HIS A 28 15.90 13.68 -12.37
N ARG A 29 17.13 14.23 -12.31
CA ARG A 29 17.96 14.15 -11.10
C ARG A 29 17.39 14.92 -9.92
N ASN A 30 16.79 16.08 -10.16
CA ASN A 30 16.16 16.86 -9.10
C ASN A 30 14.89 16.18 -8.58
N GLU A 31 14.07 15.61 -9.48
CA GLU A 31 12.91 14.80 -9.11
C GLU A 31 13.31 13.59 -8.28
N ALA A 32 14.36 12.86 -8.67
CA ALA A 32 14.85 11.71 -7.91
C ALA A 32 15.29 12.11 -6.49
N LYS A 33 16.07 13.21 -6.36
CA LYS A 33 16.48 13.74 -5.05
C LYS A 33 15.29 14.21 -4.21
N GLN A 34 14.30 14.83 -4.84
CA GLN A 34 13.09 15.28 -4.16
C GLN A 34 12.31 14.09 -3.61
N ARG A 35 12.08 13.06 -4.43
CA ARG A 35 11.41 11.81 -4.00
C ARG A 35 12.16 11.10 -2.88
N GLU A 36 13.49 11.08 -2.93
CA GLU A 36 14.31 10.51 -1.86
C GLU A 36 14.14 11.28 -0.54
N ARG A 37 14.11 12.62 -0.57
CA ARG A 37 13.84 13.45 0.61
C ARG A 37 12.46 13.21 1.17
N GLU A 38 11.44 13.14 0.31
CA GLU A 38 10.06 12.89 0.73
C GLU A 38 9.89 11.47 1.30
N SER A 39 10.54 10.47 0.71
CA SER A 39 10.59 9.09 1.23
C SER A 39 11.33 9.02 2.57
N SER A 40 12.43 9.77 2.74
CA SER A 40 13.12 9.91 4.02
C SER A 40 12.21 10.55 5.08
N ALA A 41 11.52 11.64 4.73
CA ALA A 41 10.56 12.31 5.60
C ALA A 41 9.42 11.38 6.00
N PHE A 42 8.83 10.64 5.05
CA PHE A 42 7.81 9.63 5.31
C PHE A 42 8.25 8.64 6.39
N LYS A 43 9.46 8.08 6.28
CA LYS A 43 9.98 7.11 7.24
C LYS A 43 10.11 7.70 8.64
N MET A 44 10.67 8.90 8.73
CA MET A 44 10.90 9.58 10.00
C MET A 44 9.57 9.97 10.66
N ASP A 45 8.63 10.51 9.87
CA ASP A 45 7.29 10.87 10.31
C ASP A 45 6.51 9.65 10.80
N LEU A 46 6.56 8.52 10.07
CA LEU A 46 5.89 7.27 10.48
C LEU A 46 6.51 6.70 11.76
N ALA A 47 7.85 6.67 11.86
CA ALA A 47 8.54 6.20 13.06
C ALA A 47 8.25 7.11 14.28
N ALA A 48 8.15 8.42 14.08
CA ALA A 48 7.75 9.36 15.11
C ALA A 48 6.29 9.15 15.53
N ALA A 49 5.38 8.95 14.56
CA ALA A 49 3.97 8.67 14.83
C ALA A 49 3.78 7.38 15.63
N ILE A 50 4.51 6.30 15.30
CA ILE A 50 4.48 5.03 16.04
C ILE A 50 4.92 5.23 17.49
N ARG A 51 5.99 6.00 17.73
CA ARG A 51 6.50 6.28 19.08
C ARG A 51 5.58 7.20 19.89
N ALA A 52 4.86 8.10 19.23
CA ALA A 52 3.94 9.03 19.87
C ALA A 52 2.57 8.43 20.17
N ALA A 53 2.22 7.29 19.54
CA ALA A 53 0.96 6.62 19.75
C ALA A 53 0.87 6.03 21.17
N ASP A 54 -0.32 6.14 21.79
CA ASP A 54 -0.58 5.51 23.09
C ASP A 54 -0.70 3.99 22.94
N SER A 55 -1.23 3.53 21.80
CA SER A 55 -1.33 2.12 21.44
C SER A 55 -1.20 1.96 19.92
N VAL A 56 -0.57 0.86 19.51
CA VAL A 56 -0.37 0.50 18.09
C VAL A 56 -1.00 -0.86 17.85
N PHE A 57 -1.91 -0.95 16.90
CA PHE A 57 -2.55 -2.21 16.52
C PHE A 57 -2.08 -2.64 15.14
N VAL A 58 -1.90 -3.95 15.00
CA VAL A 58 -1.80 -4.60 13.70
C VAL A 58 -3.10 -5.37 13.48
N VAL A 59 -3.70 -5.17 12.30
CA VAL A 59 -4.97 -5.77 11.95
C VAL A 59 -4.84 -6.53 10.63
N GLU A 60 -5.37 -7.75 10.62
CA GLU A 60 -5.76 -8.49 9.41
C GLU A 60 -7.24 -8.26 9.19
N HIS A 61 -7.60 -7.77 8.01
CA HIS A 61 -8.98 -7.41 7.71
C HIS A 61 -9.39 -7.85 6.31
N SER A 62 -10.70 -7.96 6.10
CA SER A 62 -11.30 -8.10 4.78
C SER A 62 -11.15 -6.81 3.96
N TRP A 63 -11.32 -6.94 2.65
CA TRP A 63 -11.43 -5.82 1.73
C TRP A 63 -12.65 -5.98 0.82
N PRO A 64 -13.28 -4.89 0.34
CA PRO A 64 -14.44 -4.99 -0.56
C PRO A 64 -14.23 -5.86 -1.81
N HIS A 65 -12.99 -6.05 -2.27
CA HIS A 65 -12.68 -6.89 -3.42
C HIS A 65 -12.62 -8.38 -3.11
N ASP A 66 -12.58 -8.77 -1.84
CA ASP A 66 -12.60 -10.16 -1.39
C ASP A 66 -14.01 -10.73 -1.37
N LEU A 67 -15.02 -9.90 -1.58
CA LEU A 67 -16.40 -10.35 -1.59
C LEU A 67 -16.68 -11.18 -2.86
N PRO A 68 -17.46 -12.26 -2.73
CA PRO A 68 -18.13 -12.87 -3.86
C PRO A 68 -18.88 -11.83 -4.70
N GLU A 69 -18.92 -12.03 -6.02
CA GLU A 69 -19.47 -11.05 -6.98
C GLU A 69 -20.90 -10.61 -6.65
N ASP A 70 -21.71 -11.50 -6.09
CA ASP A 70 -23.09 -11.28 -5.65
C ASP A 70 -23.20 -10.42 -4.38
N LEU A 71 -22.10 -10.22 -3.65
CA LEU A 71 -22.01 -9.41 -2.43
C LEU A 71 -21.26 -8.08 -2.62
N LYS A 72 -20.51 -7.89 -3.72
CA LYS A 72 -19.68 -6.69 -3.99
C LYS A 72 -20.41 -5.34 -4.00
N GLY A 73 -21.74 -5.31 -4.05
CA GLY A 73 -22.56 -4.09 -4.02
C GLY A 73 -23.21 -3.75 -2.67
N ARG A 74 -23.00 -4.58 -1.64
CA ARG A 74 -23.70 -4.47 -0.34
C ARG A 74 -22.81 -4.08 0.84
N PHE A 75 -21.52 -3.88 0.59
CA PHE A 75 -20.53 -3.75 1.64
C PHE A 75 -20.09 -2.30 1.81
N ASP A 76 -20.25 -1.76 3.02
CA ASP A 76 -19.67 -0.50 3.44
C ASP A 76 -18.21 -0.75 3.86
N PRO A 77 -17.22 0.07 3.48
CA PRO A 77 -15.88 0.02 4.09
C PRO A 77 -15.87 0.07 5.63
N ALA A 78 -16.93 0.60 6.26
CA ALA A 78 -17.14 0.51 7.71
C ALA A 78 -17.37 -0.94 8.21
N ASP A 79 -17.74 -1.86 7.32
CA ASP A 79 -18.03 -3.27 7.60
C ASP A 79 -16.81 -4.19 7.42
N MET A 80 -15.59 -3.64 7.32
CA MET A 80 -14.36 -4.44 7.32
C MET A 80 -14.36 -5.43 8.49
N ILE A 81 -14.18 -6.71 8.15
CA ILE A 81 -14.14 -7.80 9.12
C ILE A 81 -12.69 -7.98 9.54
N ASP A 82 -12.41 -7.67 10.81
CA ASP A 82 -11.13 -7.95 11.45
C ASP A 82 -11.01 -9.46 11.69
N TYR A 83 -10.22 -10.16 10.88
CA TYR A 83 -9.88 -11.57 11.11
C TYR A 83 -8.98 -11.73 12.33
N ARG A 84 -8.09 -10.77 12.52
CA ARG A 84 -7.15 -10.77 13.64
C ARG A 84 -6.73 -9.36 13.98
N ARG A 85 -6.73 -9.05 15.27
CA ARG A 85 -6.23 -7.79 15.81
C ARG A 85 -5.26 -8.07 16.94
N LYS A 86 -4.08 -7.45 16.89
CA LYS A 86 -3.08 -7.54 17.95
C LYS A 86 -2.59 -6.15 18.31
N GLU A 87 -2.67 -5.81 19.59
CA GLU A 87 -1.94 -4.66 20.13
C GLU A 87 -0.46 -5.01 20.25
N LEU A 88 0.40 -4.15 19.72
CA LEU A 88 1.84 -4.30 19.84
C LEU A 88 2.28 -3.94 21.25
N SER A 89 3.17 -4.74 21.81
CA SER A 89 3.94 -4.31 22.96
C SER A 89 4.82 -3.11 22.60
N LYS A 90 5.21 -2.33 23.61
CA LYS A 90 6.12 -1.19 23.42
C LYS A 90 7.43 -1.60 22.73
N GLU A 91 7.97 -2.78 23.07
CA GLU A 91 9.18 -3.31 22.44
C GLU A 91 8.98 -3.64 20.96
N GLU A 92 7.85 -4.26 20.59
CA GLU A 92 7.51 -4.55 19.19
C GLU A 92 7.33 -3.25 18.37
N ALA A 93 6.63 -2.26 18.93
CA ALA A 93 6.44 -0.96 18.30
C ALA A 93 7.79 -0.22 18.12
N GLU A 94 8.64 -0.22 19.14
CA GLU A 94 9.98 0.38 19.08
C GLU A 94 10.85 -0.31 18.03
N ASN A 95 10.87 -1.64 17.99
CA ASN A 95 11.59 -2.42 16.99
C ASN A 95 11.13 -2.08 15.56
N ILE A 96 9.82 -1.94 15.32
CA ILE A 96 9.32 -1.49 14.01
C ILE A 96 9.85 -0.10 13.68
N SER A 97 9.73 0.86 14.61
CA SER A 97 10.17 2.25 14.37
C SER A 97 11.68 2.35 14.11
N SER A 98 12.51 1.63 14.88
CA SER A 98 13.96 1.56 14.69
C SER A 98 14.34 0.94 13.34
N ARG A 99 13.69 -0.16 12.94
CA ARG A 99 13.92 -0.80 11.63
C ARG A 99 13.48 0.10 10.48
N LEU A 100 12.43 0.90 10.65
CA LEU A 100 12.02 1.91 9.67
C LEU A 100 13.13 2.93 9.51
N GLU A 101 13.61 3.54 10.59
CA GLU A 101 14.65 4.57 10.53
C GLU A 101 15.93 4.09 9.84
N ALA A 102 16.41 2.89 10.20
CA ALA A 102 17.66 2.31 9.68
C ALA A 102 17.63 1.99 8.17
N ARG A 103 16.47 1.98 7.52
CA ARG A 103 16.34 1.57 6.12
C ARG A 103 16.78 2.68 5.13
N SER A 104 17.28 2.31 3.96
CA SER A 104 17.57 3.27 2.89
C SER A 104 16.30 4.06 2.50
N PRO A 105 16.39 5.38 2.24
CA PRO A 105 15.26 6.20 1.81
C PRO A 105 14.92 6.03 0.32
N GLU A 106 15.49 5.05 -0.39
CA GLU A 106 15.18 4.78 -1.79
C GLU A 106 13.66 4.81 -2.03
N PRO A 107 13.15 5.77 -2.82
CA PRO A 107 11.73 5.85 -3.10
C PRO A 107 11.32 4.66 -3.98
N ARG A 108 10.12 4.13 -3.75
CA ARG A 108 9.55 3.16 -4.67
C ARG A 108 8.81 3.87 -5.80
N GLU A 109 8.95 3.40 -7.03
CA GLU A 109 7.96 3.72 -8.05
C GLU A 109 6.62 3.12 -7.65
N ALA A 110 5.58 3.96 -7.60
CA ALA A 110 4.22 3.54 -7.34
C ALA A 110 3.72 2.73 -8.55
N ILE A 111 3.97 1.42 -8.53
CA ILE A 111 3.25 0.51 -9.41
C ILE A 111 1.86 0.40 -8.81
N LEU A 112 0.86 0.97 -9.46
CA LEU A 112 -0.54 0.83 -9.06
C LEU A 112 -1.00 -0.58 -9.40
N GLY A 113 -0.80 -1.53 -8.49
CA GLY A 113 -1.51 -2.80 -8.59
C GLY A 113 -2.95 -2.64 -8.10
N THR A 114 -3.88 -3.39 -8.69
CA THR A 114 -5.33 -3.33 -8.38
C THR A 114 -5.77 -4.19 -7.19
N SER A 115 -4.89 -4.98 -6.56
CA SER A 115 -5.32 -5.84 -5.46
C SER A 115 -5.35 -5.10 -4.12
N ALA A 116 -6.25 -5.56 -3.27
CA ALA A 116 -6.54 -5.04 -1.94
C ALA A 116 -5.35 -5.12 -0.96
N PRO A 117 -5.21 -4.15 -0.03
CA PRO A 117 -4.45 -4.33 1.20
C PRO A 117 -5.27 -5.10 2.24
N HIS A 118 -4.69 -6.12 2.88
CA HIS A 118 -5.33 -6.96 3.90
C HIS A 118 -4.69 -6.84 5.28
N HIS A 119 -3.68 -5.98 5.38
CA HIS A 119 -3.01 -5.69 6.63
C HIS A 119 -3.08 -4.19 6.86
N SER A 120 -3.33 -3.80 8.11
CA SER A 120 -3.21 -2.42 8.54
C SER A 120 -2.37 -2.30 9.80
N ILE A 121 -1.73 -1.15 9.95
CA ILE A 121 -1.17 -0.69 11.22
C ILE A 121 -1.97 0.55 11.63
N GLU A 122 -2.64 0.47 12.75
CA GLU A 122 -3.44 1.56 13.31
C GLU A 122 -2.69 2.18 14.48
N LEU A 123 -2.54 3.50 14.44
CA LEU A 123 -1.97 4.27 15.53
C LEU A 123 -3.12 4.96 16.26
N HIS A 124 -3.15 4.82 17.58
CA HIS A 124 -4.21 5.39 18.42
C HIS A 124 -3.59 6.32 19.45
N SER A 125 -4.25 7.47 19.68
CA SER A 125 -3.96 8.37 20.78
C SER A 125 -5.24 8.77 21.49
N LYS A 126 -5.20 8.80 22.82
CA LYS A 126 -6.33 9.08 23.70
C LYS A 126 -7.56 8.20 23.39
N GLY A 127 -7.31 6.95 23.00
CA GLY A 127 -8.34 5.97 22.67
C GLY A 127 -9.00 6.13 21.29
N ALA A 128 -8.50 7.02 20.44
CA ALA A 128 -9.01 7.22 19.08
C ALA A 128 -7.89 6.95 18.04
N ARG A 129 -8.27 6.39 16.89
CA ARG A 129 -7.34 6.19 15.77
C ARG A 129 -6.92 7.55 15.19
N THR A 130 -5.63 7.81 15.12
CA THR A 130 -5.06 9.03 14.53
C THR A 130 -4.46 8.78 13.16
N ASP A 131 -3.95 7.58 12.94
CA ASP A 131 -3.27 7.22 11.70
C ASP A 131 -3.58 5.75 11.34
N LEU A 132 -3.64 5.49 10.04
CA LEU A 132 -3.89 4.18 9.45
C LEU A 132 -2.91 3.95 8.31
N LEU A 133 -2.01 2.98 8.47
CA LEU A 133 -1.14 2.51 7.40
C LEU A 133 -1.71 1.21 6.83
N LEU A 134 -2.31 1.28 5.64
CA LEU A 134 -2.69 0.10 4.87
C LEU A 134 -1.45 -0.50 4.21
N VAL A 135 -1.31 -1.82 4.26
CA VAL A 135 -0.13 -2.54 3.79
C VAL A 135 -0.58 -3.70 2.90
N ARG A 136 0.01 -3.75 1.72
CA ARG A 136 -0.18 -4.84 0.76
C ARG A 136 1.14 -5.56 0.56
N ILE A 137 1.29 -6.67 1.27
CA ILE A 137 2.56 -7.40 1.36
C ILE A 137 2.99 -7.98 0.01
N VAL A 138 2.08 -8.60 -0.74
CA VAL A 138 2.40 -9.33 -1.99
C VAL A 138 3.03 -8.40 -3.02
N MET A 139 2.49 -7.20 -3.17
CA MET A 139 3.05 -6.19 -4.07
C MET A 139 4.07 -5.30 -3.41
N GLY A 140 4.24 -5.35 -2.08
CA GLY A 140 5.17 -4.51 -1.34
C GLY A 140 4.70 -3.05 -1.16
N GLU A 141 3.40 -2.79 -1.32
CA GLU A 141 2.82 -1.44 -1.34
C GLU A 141 2.26 -1.06 0.04
N SER A 142 2.14 0.25 0.29
CA SER A 142 1.45 0.76 1.46
C SER A 142 0.76 2.08 1.15
N LYS A 143 -0.21 2.49 1.97
CA LYS A 143 -0.83 3.82 1.92
C LYS A 143 -1.04 4.30 3.34
N TRP A 144 -0.57 5.49 3.64
CA TRP A 144 -0.71 6.08 4.97
C TRP A 144 -1.79 7.15 4.97
N TRP A 145 -2.81 6.94 5.79
CA TRP A 145 -3.91 7.86 6.02
C TRP A 145 -3.80 8.44 7.42
N ARG A 146 -4.19 9.71 7.56
CA ARG A 146 -4.29 10.41 8.83
C ARG A 146 -5.73 10.82 9.07
N GLU A 147 -6.21 10.58 10.28
CA GLU A 147 -7.50 11.07 10.73
C GLU A 147 -7.44 12.59 10.93
N THR A 148 -8.40 13.30 10.36
CA THR A 148 -8.57 14.75 10.49
C THR A 148 -10.01 15.05 10.89
N PRO A 149 -10.35 16.30 11.30
CA PRO A 149 -11.74 16.66 11.57
C PRO A 149 -12.70 16.41 10.40
N ASP A 150 -12.18 16.42 9.17
CA ASP A 150 -12.94 16.17 7.93
C ASP A 150 -12.90 14.70 7.48
N GLY A 151 -12.31 13.80 8.28
CA GLY A 151 -12.15 12.37 8.01
C GLY A 151 -10.72 11.95 7.63
N LEU A 152 -10.57 10.77 7.03
CA LEU A 152 -9.27 10.22 6.63
C LEU A 152 -8.68 10.94 5.41
N GLN A 153 -7.49 11.52 5.58
CA GLN A 153 -6.72 12.14 4.50
C GLN A 153 -5.48 11.32 4.16
N LEU A 154 -5.28 11.05 2.87
CA LEU A 154 -4.09 10.35 2.37
C LEU A 154 -2.87 11.26 2.52
N ARG A 155 -1.80 10.76 3.12
CA ARG A 155 -0.49 11.44 3.15
C ARG A 155 0.16 11.28 1.78
N ASP A 156 0.24 12.39 1.04
CA ASP A 156 0.85 12.45 -0.28
C ASP A 156 2.39 12.48 -0.17
N SER A 157 2.96 11.35 0.21
CA SER A 157 4.41 11.19 0.31
C SER A 157 4.79 9.81 -0.25
N PRO A 158 5.82 9.73 -1.11
CA PRO A 158 6.21 8.49 -1.75
C PRO A 158 6.65 7.48 -0.69
N ASN A 159 6.04 6.29 -0.72
CA ASN A 159 6.41 5.24 0.20
C ASN A 159 7.86 4.79 -0.04
N PRO A 160 8.62 4.57 1.04
CA PRO A 160 9.97 4.04 0.95
C PRO A 160 9.94 2.60 0.41
N LYS A 161 10.89 2.30 -0.46
CA LYS A 161 11.00 0.98 -1.09
C LYS A 161 11.22 -0.12 -0.05
N GLY A 162 10.37 -1.13 -0.14
CA GLY A 162 10.43 -2.31 0.73
C GLY A 162 9.89 -2.09 2.14
N LEU A 163 9.14 -1.02 2.40
CA LEU A 163 8.38 -0.86 3.64
C LEU A 163 7.50 -2.07 3.95
N ALA A 164 6.65 -2.46 3.02
CA ALA A 164 5.78 -3.62 3.23
C ALA A 164 6.56 -4.93 3.36
N LEU A 165 7.77 -5.06 2.77
CA LEU A 165 8.64 -6.21 3.00
C LEU A 165 9.24 -6.21 4.41
N LEU A 166 9.60 -5.04 4.95
CA LEU A 166 10.00 -4.89 6.35
C LEU A 166 8.90 -5.41 7.28
N LEU A 167 7.68 -4.95 7.01
CA LEU A 167 6.51 -5.29 7.79
C LEU A 167 6.17 -6.77 7.63
N LYS A 168 6.26 -7.35 6.43
CA LYS A 168 6.02 -8.77 6.18
C LYS A 168 6.73 -9.68 7.18
N ASP A 169 8.03 -9.48 7.38
CA ASP A 169 8.82 -10.36 8.26
C ASP A 169 8.34 -10.24 9.71
N GLN A 170 8.06 -9.01 10.16
CA GLN A 170 7.55 -8.75 11.50
C GLN A 170 6.15 -9.34 11.70
N LEU A 171 5.25 -9.11 10.74
CA LEU A 171 3.88 -9.61 10.72
C LEU A 171 3.88 -11.14 10.79
N SER A 172 4.74 -11.79 9.99
CA SER A 172 4.87 -13.26 9.99
C SER A 172 5.33 -13.80 11.35
N GLN A 173 6.30 -13.14 12.02
CA GLN A 173 6.75 -13.51 13.36
C GLN A 173 5.65 -13.38 14.42
N MET A 174 4.73 -12.42 14.25
CA MET A 174 3.56 -12.23 15.11
C MET A 174 2.40 -13.20 14.78
N GLY A 175 2.59 -14.07 13.78
CA GLY A 175 1.60 -15.05 13.33
C GLY A 175 0.58 -14.49 12.34
N PHE A 176 0.77 -13.27 11.83
CA PHE A 176 -0.06 -12.73 10.75
C PHE A 176 0.28 -13.43 9.44
N ARG A 177 -0.76 -13.80 8.70
CA ARG A 177 -0.75 -14.51 7.44
C ARG A 177 -0.52 -13.51 6.31
N THR A 178 0.54 -13.71 5.54
CA THR A 178 0.98 -12.72 4.52
C THR A 178 0.56 -13.08 3.10
N ARG A 179 -0.03 -14.26 2.93
CA ARG A 179 -0.66 -14.77 1.70
C ARG A 179 -1.82 -15.67 2.08
N LEU A 180 -3.02 -15.31 1.66
CA LEU A 180 -4.23 -16.10 1.83
C LEU A 180 -5.13 -15.96 0.60
N ASP A 181 -6.01 -16.93 0.45
CA ASP A 181 -7.27 -16.73 -0.27
C ASP A 181 -8.20 -15.94 0.66
N TRP A 182 -8.20 -14.62 0.49
CA TRP A 182 -8.94 -13.70 1.35
C TRP A 182 -10.45 -13.79 1.15
N GLU A 183 -10.90 -14.19 -0.04
CA GLU A 183 -12.31 -14.48 -0.34
C GLU A 183 -12.77 -15.70 0.46
N ALA A 184 -12.02 -16.80 0.42
CA ALA A 184 -12.34 -17.98 1.21
C ALA A 184 -12.34 -17.69 2.73
N GLU A 185 -11.40 -16.87 3.21
CA GLU A 185 -11.34 -16.46 4.61
C GLU A 185 -12.57 -15.62 5.01
N LEU A 186 -12.99 -14.70 4.15
CA LEU A 186 -14.18 -13.87 4.34
C LEU A 186 -15.43 -14.73 4.43
N VAL A 187 -15.62 -15.62 3.45
CA VAL A 187 -16.75 -16.56 3.44
C VAL A 187 -16.79 -17.33 4.75
N ARG A 188 -15.68 -17.98 5.14
CA ARG A 188 -15.61 -18.73 6.41
C ARG A 188 -16.02 -17.90 7.62
N HIS A 189 -15.55 -16.66 7.72
CA HIS A 189 -15.94 -15.76 8.81
C HIS A 189 -17.43 -15.42 8.82
N LEU A 190 -18.05 -15.26 7.66
CA LEU A 190 -19.48 -15.02 7.54
C LEU A 190 -20.29 -16.27 7.94
N GLU A 191 -19.84 -17.48 7.55
CA GLU A 191 -20.47 -18.75 7.95
C GLU A 191 -20.46 -18.94 9.47
N ASP A 192 -19.30 -18.69 10.09
CA ASP A 192 -19.10 -18.84 11.54
C ASP A 192 -19.99 -17.86 12.35
N ARG A 193 -20.23 -16.65 11.84
CA ARG A 193 -21.06 -15.63 12.51
C ARG A 193 -22.56 -15.92 12.45
N GLU A 194 -23.04 -16.41 11.31
CA GLU A 194 -24.48 -16.60 11.09
C GLU A 194 -24.98 -18.01 11.48
N GLY A 195 -24.05 -18.93 11.80
CA GLY A 195 -24.39 -20.34 12.05
C GLY A 195 -25.03 -21.04 10.84
N LYS A 196 -24.95 -20.40 9.67
CA LYS A 196 -25.48 -20.82 8.37
C LYS A 196 -24.56 -20.25 7.30
N SER A 197 -24.26 -21.03 6.27
CA SER A 197 -23.47 -20.52 5.15
C SER A 197 -24.24 -19.41 4.42
N PRO A 198 -23.65 -18.21 4.20
CA PRO A 198 -24.27 -17.17 3.38
C PRO A 198 -24.48 -17.60 1.93
N LEU A 199 -23.75 -18.63 1.49
CA LEU A 199 -23.84 -19.21 0.14
C LEU A 199 -25.04 -20.16 -0.01
N GLY A 200 -25.82 -20.38 1.05
CA GLY A 200 -26.82 -21.44 1.08
C GLY A 200 -26.18 -22.83 0.96
N ASP A 201 -27.00 -23.87 0.86
CA ASP A 201 -26.53 -25.26 0.73
C ASP A 201 -25.80 -25.45 -0.62
N VAL A 202 -24.48 -25.22 -0.65
CA VAL A 202 -23.60 -25.39 -1.84
C VAL A 202 -23.42 -26.88 -2.21
N SER A 203 -24.16 -27.78 -1.56
CA SER A 203 -24.28 -29.19 -1.96
C SER A 203 -24.89 -29.40 -3.35
N LYS A 204 -25.33 -28.33 -4.05
CA LYS A 204 -25.64 -28.44 -5.47
C LYS A 204 -24.35 -28.56 -6.28
N PRO A 205 -24.11 -29.69 -6.96
CA PRO A 205 -22.94 -29.83 -7.82
C PRO A 205 -22.94 -28.71 -8.87
N LEU A 206 -21.75 -28.13 -9.11
CA LEU A 206 -21.51 -27.22 -10.23
C LEU A 206 -22.13 -27.83 -11.49
N PRO A 207 -22.93 -27.08 -12.28
CA PRO A 207 -23.45 -27.59 -13.53
C PRO A 207 -22.28 -28.09 -14.37
N GLU A 208 -22.36 -29.34 -14.83
CA GLU A 208 -21.33 -29.92 -15.69
C GLU A 208 -21.09 -28.96 -16.87
N PRO A 209 -19.81 -28.70 -17.23
CA PRO A 209 -19.49 -27.84 -18.35
C PRO A 209 -20.23 -28.36 -19.57
N SER A 210 -21.11 -27.53 -20.12
CA SER A 210 -21.88 -27.87 -21.31
C SER A 210 -20.89 -28.23 -22.42
N ALA A 211 -21.05 -29.44 -22.97
CA ALA A 211 -20.21 -29.93 -24.05
C ALA A 211 -20.13 -28.88 -25.17
N PRO A 212 -18.95 -28.72 -25.81
CA PRO A 212 -18.78 -27.74 -26.87
C PRO A 212 -19.82 -28.00 -27.97
N ARG A 213 -20.58 -26.96 -28.32
CA ARG A 213 -21.51 -27.01 -29.45
C ARG A 213 -20.70 -27.34 -30.70
N ALA A 214 -21.08 -28.42 -31.39
CA ALA A 214 -20.60 -28.67 -32.74
C ALA A 214 -21.00 -27.48 -33.62
N VAL A 215 -20.01 -26.94 -34.33
CA VAL A 215 -20.22 -25.91 -35.34
C VAL A 215 -20.52 -26.68 -36.64
N ASP A 216 -21.76 -26.60 -37.10
CA ASP A 216 -22.16 -27.03 -38.44
C ASP A 216 -21.85 -25.94 -39.49
#